data_AF-A0A953DVD1-F1
#
_entry.id   AF-A0A953DVD1-F1
#
_cell.length_a   1.000
_cell.length_b   1.000
_cell.length_c   1.000
_cell.angle_alpha   90.00
_cell.angle_beta   90.00
_cell.angle_gamma   90.00
#
_symmetry.space_group_name_H-M   'P 1'
#
loop_
_entity.id
_entity.type
_entity.pdbx_description
1 polymer ?
#
loop_
_entity_poly.entity_id
_entity_poly.type
_entity_poly.pdbx_seq_one_letter_code
_entity_poly.pdbx_strand_id
1 'polypeptide(L)'
;LVGPGNAYVAEAKRQLFGRVGIDLLAGPTETLIIADDSADVEMCATDLLGQAEHGPTSPAILLTNSPKLAGSIEAEVQRQLATLPTADVAGIAWRDYGQIILCDTEEEMVSEADRIASEHVQVLTRDPQFFLDRLSNYGSLFLGKETNVAYGDKVIGTNHTLPTKRAARYTGGLWVGKFIKTVTYQRCDEKASAIIGEYCSRLCELENFFAHKAQADLRVRRYSGKNAAE
;
A
#
# COMPACT_ATOMS: atom_id res chain seq x y z
N LEU A 1 18.21 -3.34 -2.10
CA LEU A 1 17.77 -3.50 -3.50
C LEU A 1 16.40 -2.87 -3.62
N VAL A 2 16.21 -1.97 -4.58
CA VAL A 2 14.96 -1.22 -4.76
C VAL A 2 14.49 -1.29 -6.20
N GLY A 3 13.21 -1.03 -6.42
CA GLY A 3 12.60 -0.93 -7.74
C GLY A 3 11.64 -2.09 -8.06
N PRO A 4 10.66 -1.84 -8.94
CA PRO A 4 9.74 -2.85 -9.43
C PRO A 4 10.43 -3.79 -10.43
N GLY A 5 9.74 -4.86 -10.81
CA GLY A 5 10.19 -5.77 -11.86
C GLY A 5 9.21 -6.90 -12.08
N ASN A 6 9.49 -7.71 -13.10
CA ASN A 6 8.67 -8.89 -13.40
C ASN A 6 8.74 -9.94 -12.26
N ALA A 7 7.96 -11.02 -12.40
CA ALA A 7 7.90 -12.09 -11.41
C ALA A 7 9.27 -12.66 -11.00
N TYR A 8 10.23 -12.73 -11.93
CA TYR A 8 11.58 -13.23 -11.65
C TYR A 8 12.38 -12.26 -10.77
N VAL A 9 12.29 -10.96 -11.04
CA VAL A 9 12.93 -9.92 -10.22
C VAL A 9 12.33 -9.91 -8.82
N ALA A 10 11.01 -10.00 -8.70
CA ALA A 10 10.32 -10.07 -7.42
C ALA A 10 10.77 -11.28 -6.59
N GLU A 11 10.83 -12.47 -7.22
CA GLU A 11 11.27 -13.68 -6.54
C GLU A 11 12.76 -13.62 -6.14
N ALA A 12 13.63 -13.08 -7.00
CA ALA A 12 15.04 -12.88 -6.66
C ALA A 12 15.21 -11.93 -5.46
N LYS A 13 14.45 -10.83 -5.40
CA LYS A 13 14.42 -9.94 -4.24
C LYS A 13 13.98 -10.68 -2.97
N ARG A 14 12.94 -11.51 -3.06
CA ARG A 14 12.43 -12.30 -1.92
C ARG A 14 13.49 -13.25 -1.36
N GLN A 15 14.23 -13.94 -2.23
CA GLN A 15 15.29 -14.88 -1.81
C GLN A 15 16.50 -14.19 -1.15
N LEU A 16 16.77 -12.93 -1.51
CA LEU A 16 17.87 -12.15 -0.95
C LEU A 16 17.51 -11.40 0.34
N PHE A 17 16.22 -11.27 0.65
CA PHE A 17 15.76 -10.59 1.85
C PHE A 17 16.32 -11.24 3.12
N GLY A 18 16.78 -10.40 4.05
CA GLY A 18 17.49 -10.80 5.27
C GLY A 18 19.01 -10.85 5.13
N ARG A 19 19.54 -11.07 3.91
CA ARG A 19 20.97 -10.84 3.60
C ARG A 19 21.23 -9.41 3.17
N VAL A 20 20.29 -8.85 2.42
CA VAL A 20 20.24 -7.44 2.04
C VAL A 20 18.84 -6.89 2.30
N GLY A 21 18.76 -5.58 2.55
CA GLY A 21 17.48 -4.88 2.61
C GLY A 21 16.81 -4.81 1.24
N ILE A 22 15.50 -4.96 1.20
CA ILE A 22 14.65 -4.68 0.04
C ILE A 22 13.58 -3.66 0.42
N ASP A 23 13.04 -2.95 -0.56
CA ASP A 23 11.93 -2.01 -0.39
C ASP A 23 10.58 -2.70 -0.18
N LEU A 24 10.13 -3.46 -1.17
CA LEU A 24 8.87 -4.21 -1.22
C LEU A 24 8.89 -5.25 -2.35
N LEU A 25 7.97 -6.21 -2.29
CA LEU A 25 7.73 -7.18 -3.36
C LEU A 25 6.60 -6.67 -4.25
N ALA A 26 6.98 -6.08 -5.40
CA ALA A 26 6.04 -5.64 -6.41
C ALA A 26 5.66 -6.83 -7.30
N GLY A 27 4.37 -7.01 -7.54
CA GLY A 27 3.77 -7.93 -8.48
C GLY A 27 3.39 -7.21 -9.78
N PRO A 28 2.45 -7.78 -10.56
CA PRO A 28 1.85 -7.08 -11.69
C PRO A 28 1.22 -5.76 -11.24
N THR A 29 1.27 -4.76 -12.11
CA THR A 29 0.64 -3.46 -11.87
C THR A 29 -0.88 -3.59 -11.81
N GLU A 30 -1.50 -2.87 -10.88
CA GLU A 30 -2.93 -2.93 -10.56
C GLU A 30 -3.55 -1.52 -10.59
N THR A 31 -4.75 -1.38 -11.17
CA THR A 31 -5.53 -0.14 -11.09
C THR A 31 -6.98 -0.36 -10.67
N LEU A 32 -7.49 0.61 -9.91
CA LEU A 32 -8.89 0.72 -9.50
C LEU A 32 -9.39 2.12 -9.83
N ILE A 33 -10.45 2.22 -10.61
CA ILE A 33 -11.19 3.46 -10.82
C ILE A 33 -12.46 3.39 -9.98
N ILE A 34 -12.64 4.36 -9.09
CA ILE A 34 -13.88 4.63 -8.36
C ILE A 34 -14.62 5.75 -9.10
N ALA A 35 -15.81 5.46 -9.63
CA ALA A 35 -16.55 6.41 -10.46
C ALA A 35 -18.04 6.48 -10.09
N ASP A 36 -18.60 7.69 -10.08
CA ASP A 36 -20.05 7.92 -9.94
C ASP A 36 -20.65 8.30 -11.31
N ASP A 37 -21.97 8.54 -11.40
CA ASP A 37 -22.59 8.87 -12.69
C ASP A 37 -22.14 10.21 -13.34
N SER A 38 -21.30 11.02 -12.67
CA SER A 38 -20.67 12.20 -13.29
C SER A 38 -19.47 11.87 -14.15
N ALA A 39 -18.89 10.67 -13.98
CA ALA A 39 -17.71 10.29 -14.74
C ALA A 39 -18.02 10.09 -16.22
N ASP A 40 -17.06 10.44 -17.06
CA ASP A 40 -17.11 10.15 -18.48
C ASP A 40 -16.65 8.70 -18.73
N VAL A 41 -17.45 7.94 -19.49
CA VAL A 41 -17.15 6.54 -19.80
C VAL A 41 -15.88 6.42 -20.64
N GLU A 42 -15.64 7.36 -21.55
CA GLU A 42 -14.44 7.38 -22.39
C GLU A 42 -13.19 7.56 -21.54
N MET A 43 -13.22 8.48 -20.57
CA MET A 43 -12.15 8.68 -19.60
C MET A 43 -11.89 7.43 -18.76
N CYS A 44 -12.95 6.81 -18.20
CA CYS A 44 -12.81 5.61 -17.38
C CYS A 44 -12.16 4.46 -18.18
N ALA A 45 -12.60 4.22 -19.42
CA ALA A 45 -12.02 3.17 -20.26
C ALA A 45 -10.57 3.49 -20.66
N THR A 46 -10.27 4.76 -20.96
CA THR A 46 -8.90 5.20 -21.30
C THR A 46 -7.95 4.92 -20.14
N ASP A 47 -8.35 5.28 -18.94
CA ASP A 47 -7.54 5.14 -17.73
C ASP A 47 -7.38 3.66 -17.31
N LEU A 48 -8.42 2.83 -17.47
CA LEU A 48 -8.32 1.37 -17.26
C LEU A 48 -7.32 0.75 -18.25
N LEU A 49 -7.42 1.09 -19.53
CA LEU A 49 -6.55 0.56 -20.57
C LEU A 49 -5.10 1.02 -20.40
N GLY A 50 -4.89 2.24 -19.91
CA GLY A 50 -3.55 2.79 -19.62
C GLY A 50 -2.74 1.94 -18.63
N GLN A 51 -3.39 1.19 -17.74
CA GLN A 51 -2.69 0.22 -16.88
C GLN A 51 -2.79 -1.22 -17.35
N ALA A 52 -3.87 -1.58 -18.05
CA ALA A 52 -3.98 -2.89 -18.68
C ALA A 52 -2.83 -3.17 -19.68
N GLU A 53 -2.30 -2.14 -20.34
CA GLU A 53 -1.19 -2.29 -21.28
C GLU A 53 0.17 -2.64 -20.65
N HIS A 54 0.31 -2.52 -19.31
CA HIS A 54 1.56 -2.89 -18.63
C HIS A 54 1.88 -4.39 -18.71
N GLY A 55 0.87 -5.23 -18.89
CA GLY A 55 1.07 -6.66 -19.07
C GLY A 55 -0.23 -7.46 -19.02
N PRO A 56 -0.24 -8.68 -19.58
CA PRO A 56 -1.45 -9.50 -19.72
C PRO A 56 -2.04 -9.96 -18.37
N THR A 57 -1.31 -9.77 -17.27
CA THR A 57 -1.75 -10.12 -15.92
C THR A 57 -2.08 -8.90 -15.06
N SER A 58 -2.18 -7.70 -15.64
CA SER A 58 -2.47 -6.46 -14.93
C SER A 58 -3.98 -6.32 -14.68
N PRO A 59 -4.44 -6.35 -13.41
CA PRO A 59 -5.85 -6.14 -13.11
C PRO A 59 -6.27 -4.68 -13.32
N ALA A 60 -7.44 -4.49 -13.93
CA ALA A 60 -8.05 -3.19 -14.15
C ALA A 60 -9.52 -3.24 -13.70
N ILE A 61 -9.86 -2.52 -12.64
CA ILE A 61 -11.16 -2.63 -11.98
C ILE A 61 -11.90 -1.30 -12.06
N LEU A 62 -13.12 -1.31 -12.59
CA LEU A 62 -14.10 -0.25 -12.42
C LEU A 62 -14.98 -0.57 -11.20
N LEU A 63 -14.99 0.31 -10.21
CA LEU A 63 -15.89 0.30 -9.07
C LEU A 63 -16.83 1.50 -9.19
N THR A 64 -18.13 1.25 -9.27
CA THR A 64 -19.10 2.33 -9.51
C THR A 64 -20.41 2.08 -8.80
N ASN A 65 -21.15 3.14 -8.50
CA ASN A 65 -22.55 3.08 -8.10
C ASN A 65 -23.50 3.47 -9.24
N SER A 66 -22.98 3.61 -10.46
CA SER A 66 -23.74 4.00 -11.65
C SER A 66 -24.00 2.79 -12.56
N PRO A 67 -25.25 2.27 -12.61
CA PRO A 67 -25.60 1.20 -13.54
C PRO A 67 -25.37 1.58 -15.00
N LYS A 68 -25.50 2.88 -15.32
CA LYS A 68 -25.23 3.42 -16.65
C LYS A 68 -23.77 3.25 -17.03
N LEU A 69 -22.83 3.61 -16.14
CA LEU A 69 -21.40 3.43 -16.40
C LEU A 69 -21.04 1.95 -16.47
N ALA A 70 -21.50 1.15 -15.51
CA ALA A 70 -21.27 -0.29 -15.50
C ALA A 70 -21.73 -0.97 -16.80
N GLY A 71 -22.89 -0.55 -17.34
CA GLY A 71 -23.42 -1.09 -18.60
C GLY A 71 -22.74 -0.55 -19.87
N SER A 72 -22.02 0.58 -19.81
CA SER A 72 -21.44 1.24 -20.98
C SER A 72 -19.94 0.97 -21.15
N ILE A 73 -19.23 0.64 -20.06
CA ILE A 73 -17.77 0.57 -20.06
C ILE A 73 -17.22 -0.50 -21.00
N GLU A 74 -17.87 -1.66 -21.11
CA GLU A 74 -17.40 -2.76 -21.96
C GLU A 74 -17.36 -2.34 -23.44
N ALA A 75 -18.44 -1.72 -23.93
CA ALA A 75 -18.50 -1.25 -25.31
C ALA A 75 -17.44 -0.19 -25.60
N GLU A 76 -17.18 0.68 -24.63
CA GLU A 76 -16.17 1.73 -24.74
C GLU A 76 -14.74 1.15 -24.75
N VAL A 77 -14.44 0.19 -23.89
CA VAL A 77 -13.16 -0.53 -23.89
C VAL A 77 -12.93 -1.22 -25.24
N GLN A 78 -13.92 -1.91 -25.80
CA GLN A 78 -13.80 -2.53 -27.12
C GLN A 78 -13.56 -1.50 -28.23
N ARG A 79 -14.21 -0.33 -28.16
CA ARG A 79 -14.02 0.77 -29.10
C ARG A 79 -12.57 1.26 -29.08
N GLN A 80 -11.99 1.46 -27.90
CA GLN A 80 -10.62 1.96 -27.76
C GLN A 80 -9.58 0.90 -28.16
N LEU A 81 -9.79 -0.37 -27.78
CA LEU A 81 -8.93 -1.49 -28.17
C LEU A 81 -8.84 -1.67 -29.69
N ALA A 82 -9.85 -1.27 -30.47
CA ALA A 82 -9.80 -1.35 -31.93
C ALA A 82 -8.71 -0.46 -32.56
N THR A 83 -8.25 0.57 -31.86
CA THR A 83 -7.25 1.53 -32.35
C THR A 83 -5.97 1.60 -31.51
N LEU A 84 -5.99 1.03 -30.30
CA LEU A 84 -4.86 1.08 -29.38
C LEU A 84 -3.68 0.22 -29.91
N PRO A 85 -2.47 0.77 -30.09
CA PRO A 85 -1.33 0.00 -30.60
C PRO A 85 -0.93 -1.20 -29.72
N THR A 86 -1.21 -1.13 -28.42
CA THR A 86 -0.93 -2.15 -27.40
C THR A 86 -2.15 -3.05 -27.09
N ALA A 87 -3.16 -3.06 -27.96
CA ALA A 87 -4.42 -3.78 -27.76
C ALA A 87 -4.26 -5.30 -27.60
N ASP A 88 -3.21 -5.89 -28.19
CA ASP A 88 -2.90 -7.31 -28.04
C ASP A 88 -2.53 -7.68 -26.60
N VAL A 89 -1.90 -6.75 -25.86
CA VAL A 89 -1.58 -6.91 -24.44
C VAL A 89 -2.74 -6.43 -23.56
N ALA A 90 -3.21 -5.20 -23.76
CA ALA A 90 -4.25 -4.60 -22.94
C ALA A 90 -5.58 -5.36 -23.02
N GLY A 91 -5.92 -5.89 -24.21
CA GLY A 91 -7.11 -6.70 -24.41
C GLY A 91 -7.07 -8.03 -23.66
N ILE A 92 -5.89 -8.66 -23.52
CA ILE A 92 -5.73 -9.87 -22.70
C ILE A 92 -5.94 -9.55 -21.22
N ALA A 93 -5.30 -8.48 -20.73
CA ALA A 93 -5.44 -8.03 -19.35
C ALA A 93 -6.91 -7.69 -19.00
N TRP A 94 -7.60 -6.95 -19.87
CA TRP A 94 -9.02 -6.65 -19.68
C TRP A 94 -9.89 -7.91 -19.70
N ARG A 95 -9.69 -8.81 -20.67
CA ARG A 95 -10.48 -10.05 -20.78
C ARG A 95 -10.33 -10.95 -19.56
N ASP A 96 -9.11 -11.13 -19.06
CA ASP A 96 -8.81 -12.13 -18.03
C ASP A 96 -8.89 -11.56 -16.61
N TYR A 97 -8.66 -10.26 -16.44
CA TYR A 97 -8.56 -9.60 -15.13
C TYR A 97 -9.37 -8.31 -15.01
N GLY A 98 -10.04 -7.85 -16.07
CA GLY A 98 -10.97 -6.74 -16.04
C GLY A 98 -12.17 -7.04 -15.15
N GLN A 99 -12.57 -6.08 -14.32
CA GLN A 99 -13.74 -6.24 -13.45
C GLN A 99 -14.57 -4.97 -13.42
N ILE A 100 -15.89 -5.16 -13.36
CA ILE A 100 -16.87 -4.10 -13.13
C ILE A 100 -17.62 -4.49 -11.86
N ILE A 101 -17.48 -3.67 -10.83
CA ILE A 101 -18.13 -3.86 -9.53
C ILE A 101 -19.15 -2.75 -9.37
N LEU A 102 -20.42 -3.13 -9.34
CA LEU A 102 -21.53 -2.21 -9.09
C LEU A 102 -21.90 -2.27 -7.61
N CYS A 103 -21.83 -1.12 -6.94
CA CYS A 103 -22.22 -0.93 -5.54
C CYS A 103 -23.50 -0.10 -5.43
N ASP A 104 -24.17 -0.19 -4.29
CA ASP A 104 -25.39 0.55 -3.99
C ASP A 104 -25.09 1.97 -3.48
N THR A 105 -24.02 2.14 -2.67
CA THR A 105 -23.68 3.45 -2.05
C THR A 105 -22.20 3.79 -2.15
N GLU A 106 -21.87 5.06 -1.89
CA GLU A 106 -20.48 5.51 -1.82
C GLU A 106 -19.72 4.88 -0.65
N GLU A 107 -20.39 4.62 0.47
CA GLU A 107 -19.81 3.89 1.61
C GLU A 107 -19.47 2.44 1.25
N GLU A 108 -20.31 1.78 0.47
CA GLU A 108 -20.00 0.44 -0.03
C GLU A 108 -18.81 0.48 -0.99
N MET A 109 -18.74 1.49 -1.88
CA MET A 109 -17.57 1.70 -2.73
C MET A 109 -16.29 1.93 -1.91
N VAL A 110 -16.33 2.68 -0.81
CA VAL A 110 -15.18 2.83 0.09
C VAL A 110 -14.77 1.48 0.68
N SER A 111 -15.71 0.72 1.22
CA SER A 111 -15.43 -0.60 1.81
C SER A 111 -14.83 -1.56 0.78
N GLU A 112 -15.38 -1.58 -0.43
CA GLU A 112 -14.88 -2.44 -1.50
C GLU A 112 -13.50 -2.00 -2.02
N ALA A 113 -13.27 -0.69 -2.16
CA ALA A 113 -11.95 -0.16 -2.51
C ALA A 113 -10.89 -0.54 -1.46
N ASP A 114 -11.20 -0.40 -0.16
CA ASP A 114 -10.30 -0.79 0.92
C ASP A 114 -10.08 -2.31 1.01
N ARG A 115 -11.08 -3.11 0.63
CA ARG A 115 -10.97 -4.58 0.52
C ARG A 115 -10.05 -4.97 -0.64
N ILE A 116 -10.19 -4.29 -1.78
CA ILE A 116 -9.37 -4.46 -2.98
C ILE A 116 -7.93 -4.02 -2.73
N ALA A 117 -7.71 -2.90 -2.03
CA ALA A 117 -6.40 -2.37 -1.64
C ALA A 117 -5.43 -2.28 -2.83
N SER A 118 -5.89 -1.62 -3.90
CA SER A 118 -5.18 -1.51 -5.18
C SER A 118 -3.88 -0.71 -5.06
N GLU A 119 -2.93 -1.00 -5.95
CA GLU A 119 -1.70 -0.23 -6.12
C GLU A 119 -2.02 1.22 -6.49
N HIS A 120 -2.80 1.43 -7.55
CA HIS A 120 -3.29 2.74 -7.97
C HIS A 120 -4.80 2.83 -7.79
N VAL A 121 -5.28 3.94 -7.24
CA VAL A 121 -6.71 4.24 -7.09
C VAL A 121 -7.01 5.62 -7.68
N GLN A 122 -7.87 5.69 -8.69
CA GLN A 122 -8.39 6.95 -9.24
C GLN A 122 -9.82 7.19 -8.77
N VAL A 123 -10.13 8.41 -8.37
CA VAL A 123 -11.47 8.81 -7.91
C VAL A 123 -12.06 9.82 -8.89
N LEU A 124 -12.95 9.33 -9.75
CA LEU A 124 -13.67 10.07 -10.77
C LEU A 124 -15.13 10.26 -10.33
N THR A 125 -15.33 10.95 -9.21
CA THR A 125 -16.65 11.25 -8.65
C THR A 125 -16.90 12.75 -8.55
N ARG A 126 -18.13 13.18 -8.26
CA ARG A 126 -18.44 14.59 -7.96
C ARG A 126 -17.72 15.12 -6.73
N ASP A 127 -17.53 14.27 -5.72
CA ASP A 127 -16.85 14.62 -4.48
C ASP A 127 -15.66 13.67 -4.21
N PRO A 128 -14.48 13.94 -4.81
CA PRO A 128 -13.28 13.16 -4.53
C PRO A 128 -12.82 13.27 -3.07
N GLN A 129 -13.18 14.35 -2.35
CA GLN A 129 -12.81 14.55 -0.96
C GLN A 129 -13.47 13.51 -0.05
N PHE A 130 -14.71 13.12 -0.34
CA PHE A 130 -15.42 12.05 0.37
C PHE A 130 -14.56 10.77 0.49
N PHE A 131 -13.93 10.37 -0.61
CA PHE A 131 -13.09 9.17 -0.69
C PHE A 131 -11.71 9.38 -0.05
N LEU A 132 -11.09 10.55 -0.25
CA LEU A 132 -9.83 10.89 0.42
C LEU A 132 -9.95 10.80 1.95
N ASP A 133 -11.07 11.27 2.51
CA ASP A 133 -11.29 11.29 3.96
C ASP A 133 -11.59 9.90 4.56
N ARG A 134 -11.95 8.91 3.73
CA ARG A 134 -12.50 7.62 4.19
C ARG A 134 -11.68 6.41 3.77
N LEU A 135 -10.97 6.45 2.64
CA LEU A 135 -10.13 5.36 2.19
C LEU A 135 -8.91 5.21 3.09
N SER A 136 -8.59 3.96 3.43
CA SER A 136 -7.45 3.61 4.28
C SER A 136 -6.39 2.79 3.54
N ASN A 137 -6.75 2.06 2.48
CA ASN A 137 -5.88 1.11 1.80
C ASN A 137 -5.73 1.42 0.30
N TYR A 138 -4.67 2.13 -0.06
CA TYR A 138 -4.26 2.39 -1.44
C TYR A 138 -2.75 2.59 -1.53
N GLY A 139 -2.13 2.26 -2.66
CA GLY A 139 -0.72 2.59 -2.89
C GLY A 139 -0.53 4.08 -3.20
N SER A 140 -1.26 4.58 -4.21
CA SER A 140 -1.35 6.01 -4.56
C SER A 140 -2.77 6.36 -4.98
N LEU A 141 -3.24 7.53 -4.55
CA LEU A 141 -4.59 8.03 -4.80
C LEU A 141 -4.55 9.23 -5.76
N PHE A 142 -5.40 9.20 -6.78
CA PHE A 142 -5.52 10.24 -7.80
C PHE A 142 -6.94 10.81 -7.76
N LEU A 143 -7.07 12.11 -7.53
CA LEU A 143 -8.35 12.75 -7.21
C LEU A 143 -8.82 13.66 -8.34
N GLY A 144 -10.05 13.44 -8.80
CA GLY A 144 -10.70 14.23 -9.84
C GLY A 144 -10.26 13.86 -11.26
N LYS A 145 -11.07 14.29 -12.23
CA LYS A 145 -10.89 14.02 -13.67
C LYS A 145 -9.61 14.62 -14.25
N GLU A 146 -9.01 15.58 -13.57
CA GLU A 146 -7.77 16.25 -13.95
C GLU A 146 -6.52 15.42 -13.61
N THR A 147 -6.67 14.36 -12.79
CA THR A 147 -5.53 13.62 -12.22
C THR A 147 -5.61 12.14 -12.58
N ASN A 148 -4.60 11.63 -13.30
CA ASN A 148 -4.53 10.24 -13.72
C ASN A 148 -3.23 9.52 -13.32
N VAL A 149 -3.24 8.19 -13.42
CA VAL A 149 -2.11 7.35 -13.04
C VAL A 149 -0.87 7.65 -13.90
N ALA A 150 -1.04 7.93 -15.19
CA ALA A 150 0.10 8.24 -16.06
C ALA A 150 0.88 9.48 -15.59
N TYR A 151 0.22 10.46 -14.97
CA TYR A 151 0.91 11.60 -14.36
C TYR A 151 1.73 11.17 -13.13
N GLY A 152 1.17 10.30 -12.29
CA GLY A 152 1.88 9.65 -11.17
C GLY A 152 3.10 8.87 -11.60
N ASP A 153 2.95 8.11 -12.67
CA ASP A 153 3.99 7.23 -13.20
C ASP A 153 5.17 7.98 -13.79
N LYS A 154 4.97 9.23 -14.22
CA LYS A 154 5.94 9.92 -15.09
C LYS A 154 6.41 11.26 -14.55
N VAL A 155 5.52 12.14 -14.06
CA VAL A 155 5.84 13.58 -14.02
C VAL A 155 5.36 14.36 -12.80
N ILE A 156 4.38 13.89 -12.03
CA ILE A 156 3.76 14.72 -10.97
C ILE A 156 4.60 14.77 -9.67
N GLY A 157 5.52 13.84 -9.48
CA GLY A 157 6.51 13.83 -8.39
C GLY A 157 6.27 12.81 -7.27
N THR A 158 5.11 12.15 -7.24
CA THR A 158 4.90 10.96 -6.39
C THR A 158 5.77 9.79 -6.88
N ASN A 159 5.95 8.77 -6.03
CA ASN A 159 6.76 7.60 -6.40
C ASN A 159 5.85 6.46 -6.88
N HIS A 160 6.09 5.96 -8.09
CA HIS A 160 5.32 4.87 -8.68
C HIS A 160 5.78 3.44 -8.30
N THR A 161 6.79 3.30 -7.43
CA THR A 161 7.14 1.99 -6.87
C THR A 161 6.21 1.71 -5.71
N LEU A 162 5.06 1.12 -6.01
CA LEU A 162 3.94 0.98 -5.10
C LEU A 162 3.67 -0.48 -4.71
N PRO A 163 2.93 -0.72 -3.61
CA PRO A 163 2.54 -2.04 -3.17
C PRO A 163 1.37 -2.62 -3.99
N THR A 164 1.60 -3.77 -4.62
CA THR A 164 0.59 -4.55 -5.37
C THR A 164 0.02 -5.69 -4.53
N LYS A 165 -0.92 -6.48 -5.06
CA LYS A 165 -1.44 -7.72 -4.45
C LYS A 165 -1.97 -7.50 -3.05
N ARG A 166 -2.68 -6.39 -2.87
CA ARG A 166 -3.26 -5.96 -1.59
C ARG A 166 -2.24 -5.62 -0.49
N ALA A 167 -0.97 -5.44 -0.83
CA ALA A 167 0.05 -5.06 0.13
C ALA A 167 -0.14 -3.61 0.65
N ALA A 168 -0.93 -2.80 -0.05
CA ALA A 168 -1.36 -1.47 0.41
C ALA A 168 -2.03 -1.47 1.79
N ARG A 169 -2.53 -2.63 2.27
CA ARG A 169 -3.07 -2.79 3.63
C ARG A 169 -2.05 -2.66 4.76
N TYR A 170 -0.76 -2.85 4.48
CA TYR A 170 0.27 -2.89 5.53
C TYR A 170 1.57 -2.18 5.14
N THR A 171 1.69 -1.70 3.90
CA THR A 171 2.86 -0.93 3.46
C THR A 171 2.45 0.11 2.44
N GLY A 172 3.22 1.20 2.36
CA GLY A 172 3.07 2.23 1.33
C GLY A 172 4.15 2.12 0.26
N GLY A 173 4.11 3.06 -0.68
CA GLY A 173 5.12 3.19 -1.74
C GLY A 173 6.55 3.43 -1.25
N LEU A 174 7.48 3.33 -2.18
CA LEU A 174 8.87 3.72 -1.96
C LEU A 174 8.94 5.22 -1.61
N TRP A 175 9.62 5.55 -0.52
CA TRP A 175 9.83 6.92 -0.05
C TRP A 175 11.22 7.06 0.57
N VAL A 176 11.63 8.29 0.89
CA VAL A 176 12.98 8.57 1.42
C VAL A 176 13.32 7.74 2.67
N GLY A 177 12.33 7.43 3.51
CA GLY A 177 12.53 6.62 4.71
C GLY A 177 12.86 5.15 4.45
N LYS A 178 12.69 4.64 3.22
CA LYS A 178 13.20 3.31 2.83
C LYS A 178 14.72 3.30 2.61
N PHE A 179 15.35 4.46 2.55
CA PHE A 179 16.80 4.63 2.39
C PHE A 179 17.50 5.08 3.67
N ILE A 180 16.75 5.30 4.76
CA ILE A 180 17.32 5.66 6.06
C ILE A 180 17.23 4.46 7.01
N LYS A 181 18.14 4.43 7.98
CA LYS A 181 18.07 3.50 9.11
C LYS A 181 17.76 4.28 10.38
N THR A 182 16.58 4.05 10.95
CA THR A 182 16.22 4.61 12.26
C THR A 182 16.95 3.84 13.35
N VAL A 183 17.89 4.50 14.04
CA VAL A 183 18.58 3.94 15.21
C VAL A 183 18.04 4.59 16.48
N THR A 184 17.94 3.81 17.55
CA THR A 184 17.56 4.30 18.87
C THR A 184 18.78 4.35 19.78
N TYR A 185 18.82 5.31 20.68
CA TYR A 185 19.78 5.38 21.78
C TYR A 185 19.03 5.76 23.05
N GLN A 186 19.55 5.30 24.18
CA GLN A 186 18.96 5.58 25.49
C GLN A 186 20.05 5.88 26.50
N ARG A 187 19.74 6.77 27.44
CA ARG A 187 20.60 7.14 28.56
C ARG A 187 19.73 7.30 29.80
N CYS A 188 20.15 6.65 30.88
CA CYS A 188 19.59 6.88 32.21
C CYS A 188 20.64 7.58 33.06
N ASP A 189 20.20 8.49 33.93
CA ASP A 189 20.99 8.85 35.11
C ASP A 189 20.86 7.76 36.19
N GLU A 190 21.60 7.91 37.28
CA GLU A 190 21.64 6.92 38.36
C GLU A 190 20.27 6.72 39.01
N LYS A 191 19.54 7.81 39.24
CA LYS A 191 18.21 7.77 39.87
C LYS A 191 17.19 7.04 38.98
N ALA A 192 17.15 7.36 37.70
CA ALA A 192 16.29 6.68 36.73
C ALA A 192 16.67 5.21 36.57
N SER A 193 17.97 4.89 36.60
CA SER A 193 18.46 3.52 36.51
C SER A 193 18.00 2.66 37.69
N ALA A 194 17.94 3.22 38.90
CA ALA A 194 17.41 2.49 40.05
C ALA A 194 15.91 2.25 39.91
N ILE A 195 15.14 3.28 39.54
CA ILE A 195 13.68 3.19 39.39
C ILE A 195 13.30 2.14 38.33
N ILE A 196 13.86 2.24 37.12
CA ILE A 196 13.57 1.29 36.03
C ILE A 196 14.08 -0.11 36.38
N GLY A 197 15.22 -0.20 37.09
CA GLY A 197 15.79 -1.47 37.54
C GLY A 197 14.84 -2.28 38.42
N GLU A 198 14.08 -1.65 39.32
CA GLU A 198 13.11 -2.35 40.18
C GLU A 198 11.94 -2.96 39.38
N TYR A 199 11.47 -2.31 38.32
CA TYR A 199 10.46 -2.89 37.43
C TYR A 199 11.07 -4.01 36.58
N CYS A 200 12.26 -3.77 36.01
CA CYS A 200 12.96 -4.73 35.17
C CYS A 200 13.27 -6.03 35.94
N SER A 201 13.70 -5.95 37.20
CA SER A 201 13.98 -7.10 38.04
C SER A 201 12.78 -8.06 38.16
N ARG A 202 11.60 -7.52 38.49
CA ARG A 202 10.35 -8.28 38.64
C ARG A 202 9.88 -8.88 37.33
N LEU A 203 9.96 -8.12 36.23
CA LEU A 203 9.62 -8.64 34.90
C LEU A 203 10.55 -9.77 34.48
N CYS A 204 11.86 -9.62 34.69
CA CYS A 204 12.83 -10.65 34.36
C CYS A 204 12.61 -11.93 35.16
N GLU A 205 12.10 -11.85 36.40
CA GLU A 205 11.75 -13.02 37.19
C GLU A 205 10.55 -13.77 36.62
N LEU A 206 9.49 -13.04 36.25
CA LEU A 206 8.30 -13.62 35.59
C LEU A 206 8.65 -14.27 34.24
N GLU A 207 9.65 -13.73 33.53
CA GLU A 207 10.15 -14.26 32.27
C GLU A 207 11.23 -15.36 32.43
N ASN A 208 11.62 -15.71 33.67
CA ASN A 208 12.73 -16.62 33.99
C ASN A 208 14.10 -16.20 33.40
N PHE A 209 14.33 -14.90 33.22
CA PHE A 209 15.57 -14.30 32.71
C PHE A 209 16.48 -13.78 33.83
N PHE A 210 17.00 -14.69 34.66
CA PHE A 210 17.78 -14.32 35.86
C PHE A 210 19.07 -13.54 35.59
N ALA A 211 19.72 -13.73 34.43
CA ALA A 211 20.87 -12.91 34.06
C ALA A 211 20.49 -11.44 33.77
N HIS A 212 19.34 -11.19 33.15
CA HIS A 212 18.80 -9.85 32.95
C HIS A 212 18.35 -9.24 34.29
N LYS A 213 17.69 -10.03 35.15
CA LYS A 213 17.37 -9.64 36.53
C LYS A 213 18.63 -9.17 37.27
N ALA A 214 19.71 -9.95 37.23
CA ALA A 214 20.96 -9.60 37.88
C ALA A 214 21.56 -8.27 37.37
N GLN A 215 21.42 -7.95 36.07
CA GLN A 215 21.84 -6.66 35.52
C GLN A 215 21.03 -5.50 36.13
N ALA A 216 19.72 -5.67 36.29
CA ALA A 216 18.83 -4.69 36.89
C ALA A 216 19.13 -4.54 38.39
N ASP A 217 19.17 -5.64 39.13
CA ASP A 217 19.41 -5.68 40.58
C ASP A 217 20.73 -5.03 40.97
N LEU A 218 21.79 -5.24 40.17
CA LEU A 218 23.08 -4.62 40.40
C LEU A 218 22.98 -3.08 40.41
N ARG A 219 22.20 -2.51 39.48
CA ARG A 219 22.03 -1.07 39.34
C ARG A 219 21.14 -0.51 40.44
N VAL A 220 20.07 -1.22 40.81
CA VAL A 220 19.25 -0.85 41.99
C VAL A 220 20.15 -0.80 43.23
N ARG A 221 20.91 -1.88 43.51
CA ARG A 221 21.83 -1.92 44.65
C ARG A 221 22.84 -0.78 44.67
N ARG A 222 23.47 -0.47 43.54
CA ARG A 222 24.52 0.56 43.47
C ARG A 222 23.96 1.99 43.54
N TYR A 223 22.82 2.25 42.92
CA TYR A 223 22.33 3.63 42.74
C TYR A 223 21.21 4.04 43.70
N SER A 224 20.52 3.11 44.37
CA SER A 224 19.58 3.43 45.45
C SER A 224 20.02 2.93 46.83
N GLY A 225 21.06 2.10 46.91
CA GLY A 225 21.49 1.46 48.15
C GLY A 225 20.52 0.37 48.66
N LYS A 226 19.50 0.00 47.87
CA LYS A 226 18.51 -1.02 48.21
C LYS A 226 18.73 -2.29 47.38
N ASN A 227 18.38 -3.45 47.92
CA ASN A 227 18.19 -4.61 47.05
C ASN A 227 16.96 -4.38 46.18
N ALA A 228 17.01 -4.79 44.92
CA ALA A 228 15.79 -4.90 44.13
C ALA A 228 14.83 -5.83 44.88
N ALA A 229 13.55 -5.45 44.95
CA ALA A 229 12.55 -6.22 45.66
C ALA A 229 12.48 -7.66 45.12
N GLU A 230 12.39 -8.62 46.03
CA GLU A 230 11.81 -9.94 45.77
C GLU A 230 10.34 -9.79 45.36
#